data_AF-A0A359FWJ6-F1
#
_entry.id   AF-A0A359FWJ6-F1
#
_cell.length_a   1.000
_cell.length_b   1.000
_cell.length_c   1.000
_cell.angle_alpha   90.00
_cell.angle_beta   90.00
_cell.angle_gamma   90.00
#
_symmetry.space_group_name_H-M   'P 1'
#
loop_
_entity.id
_entity.type
_entity.pdbx_description
1 polymer ?
#
loop_
_entity_poly.entity_id
_entity_poly.type
_entity_poly.pdbx_seq_one_letter_code
_entity_poly.pdbx_strand_id
1 'polypeptide(L)'
;MIEIKDISQETDNQVERRYSKFISLEHRKKFAQFFTPFQLASLMADWLLGNINIKTVLEPAFGLGVFSRALLSNKIDLSIKGFDIDEIIFAEAKEIFNEAPNVEIYLEDYMFNDWNQKYDGIICNPPYFKFHDYDNKTILNEVENRLKIKLNGFTNLYALFLLKSIYQLNPNGRLAYIIPSEFLNSDYGKRVKSALIKNKVLRHIAVFDFEENVFDDALTTSCILFCSNDKNNQTVKFSTIKKIDDLELIRTYISEYPVNRIDDSAFKAKELEPEVKWRKYYQGQNGIRYKNLIPFSSVAKVVRGIATGANEYFTFSKSKANQYNIDEKYLLPCICKAADVKNNFFTTDDFHSLANCDRQTFLLNAIDPMDENVLKYIEFGEKTGIDKKYLTSCRTPWYSLEKRPPSPIWVSVFNRSGLKFIRNEANISNLTTFHCVYPFQNSLFDNVNVDVLFAYLLTGVAREIFEDNRREYGNGLQKFEPNDLNKAMMLDLTLLDKKTENKILELYYKYRETAINKSPDDIFLTEINNIFETRYCQC
;
A
#
# COMPACT_ATOMS: atom_id res chain seq x y z
N MET A 1 -1.64 -29.09 -43.46
CA MET A 1 -1.64 -27.63 -43.29
C MET A 1 -3.09 -27.24 -43.07
N ILE A 2 -3.48 -27.18 -41.80
CA ILE A 2 -4.78 -26.66 -41.38
C ILE A 2 -4.46 -25.22 -41.01
N GLU A 3 -5.00 -24.26 -41.76
CA GLU A 3 -4.95 -22.85 -41.41
C GLU A 3 -5.77 -22.67 -40.14
N ILE A 4 -5.07 -22.77 -39.01
CA ILE A 4 -5.53 -22.26 -37.72
C ILE A 4 -5.90 -20.81 -37.97
N LYS A 5 -7.14 -20.42 -37.66
CA LYS A 5 -7.51 -19.01 -37.73
C LYS A 5 -6.46 -18.20 -36.99
N ASP A 6 -5.81 -17.36 -37.76
CA ASP A 6 -4.71 -16.46 -37.46
C ASP A 6 -4.67 -16.00 -35.98
N ILE A 7 -4.01 -16.77 -35.10
CA ILE A 7 -3.73 -16.38 -33.69
C ILE A 7 -2.91 -15.07 -33.65
N SER A 8 -2.37 -14.62 -34.80
CA SER A 8 -1.70 -13.32 -34.93
C SER A 8 -2.65 -12.10 -34.90
N GLN A 9 -3.98 -12.28 -35.04
CA GLN A 9 -4.95 -11.17 -34.98
C GLN A 9 -5.22 -10.63 -33.57
N GLU A 10 -4.68 -11.23 -32.50
CA GLU A 10 -5.01 -10.90 -31.11
C GLU A 10 -3.85 -10.31 -30.29
N THR A 11 -2.96 -9.57 -30.95
CA THR A 11 -1.75 -8.96 -30.35
C THR A 11 -1.99 -7.58 -29.71
N ASP A 12 -3.25 -7.12 -29.65
CA ASP A 12 -3.63 -5.76 -29.18
C ASP A 12 -4.77 -5.75 -28.14
N ASN A 13 -5.00 -6.86 -27.42
CA ASN A 13 -6.10 -7.03 -26.46
C ASN A 13 -7.53 -6.85 -27.03
N GLN A 14 -7.76 -7.12 -28.33
CA GLN A 14 -9.09 -7.08 -28.92
C GLN A 14 -10.11 -8.00 -28.23
N VAL A 15 -9.71 -9.21 -27.82
CA VAL A 15 -10.57 -10.16 -27.11
C VAL A 15 -11.08 -9.57 -25.80
N GLU A 16 -10.17 -9.04 -24.99
CA GLU A 16 -10.51 -8.46 -23.69
C GLU A 16 -11.39 -7.20 -23.84
N ARG A 17 -11.11 -6.37 -24.86
CA ARG A 17 -11.94 -5.20 -25.20
C ARG A 17 -13.35 -5.60 -25.66
N ARG A 18 -13.49 -6.68 -26.44
CA ARG A 18 -14.79 -7.20 -26.87
C ARG A 18 -15.58 -7.73 -25.66
N TYR A 19 -14.97 -8.59 -24.86
CA TYR A 19 -15.58 -9.14 -23.65
C TYR A 19 -16.06 -8.02 -22.70
N SER A 20 -15.21 -7.02 -22.46
CA SER A 20 -15.50 -5.91 -21.55
C SER A 20 -16.65 -5.00 -22.02
N LYS A 21 -17.00 -5.01 -23.32
CA LYS A 21 -18.17 -4.30 -23.85
C LYS A 21 -19.48 -5.03 -23.57
N PHE A 22 -19.46 -6.37 -23.53
CA PHE A 22 -20.66 -7.19 -23.35
C PHE A 22 -20.92 -7.55 -21.88
N ILE A 23 -19.87 -7.62 -21.06
CA ILE A 23 -19.98 -8.03 -19.66
C ILE A 23 -20.02 -6.82 -18.71
N SER A 24 -20.98 -6.87 -17.78
CA SER A 24 -21.23 -5.78 -16.84
C SER A 24 -20.03 -5.51 -15.93
N LEU A 25 -19.86 -4.25 -15.53
CA LEU A 25 -18.83 -3.87 -14.56
C LEU A 25 -19.01 -4.57 -13.22
N GLU A 26 -20.26 -4.83 -12.81
CA GLU A 26 -20.59 -5.53 -11.58
C GLU A 26 -20.06 -6.97 -11.59
N HIS A 27 -20.28 -7.69 -12.70
CA HIS A 27 -19.76 -9.05 -12.88
C HIS A 27 -18.23 -9.06 -12.88
N ARG A 28 -17.60 -8.17 -13.64
CA ARG A 28 -16.12 -8.07 -13.67
C ARG A 28 -15.54 -7.76 -12.29
N LYS A 29 -16.18 -6.89 -11.50
CA LYS A 29 -15.77 -6.60 -10.11
C LYS A 29 -15.97 -7.79 -9.18
N LYS A 30 -17.07 -8.53 -9.32
CA LYS A 30 -17.38 -9.73 -8.52
C LYS A 30 -16.29 -10.78 -8.60
N PHE A 31 -15.65 -10.92 -9.76
CA PHE A 31 -14.56 -11.88 -10.00
C PHE A 31 -13.15 -11.24 -10.01
N ALA A 32 -13.04 -9.95 -9.69
CA ALA A 32 -11.79 -9.19 -9.76
C ALA A 32 -11.08 -9.34 -11.13
N GLN A 33 -11.84 -9.24 -12.23
CA GLN A 33 -11.31 -9.36 -13.59
C GLN A 33 -10.53 -8.11 -13.99
N PHE A 34 -9.21 -8.26 -14.06
CA PHE A 34 -8.27 -7.27 -14.55
C PHE A 34 -7.43 -7.89 -15.66
N PHE A 35 -7.60 -7.40 -16.88
CA PHE A 35 -6.96 -7.99 -18.04
C PHE A 35 -5.53 -7.49 -18.24
N THR A 36 -4.61 -8.42 -18.54
CA THR A 36 -3.20 -8.10 -18.77
C THR A 36 -3.01 -7.54 -20.18
N PRO A 37 -2.35 -6.38 -20.33
CA PRO A 37 -1.92 -5.88 -21.63
C PRO A 37 -1.05 -6.89 -22.37
N PHE A 38 -1.29 -7.09 -23.67
CA PHE A 38 -0.62 -8.12 -24.47
C PHE A 38 0.90 -7.92 -24.50
N GLN A 39 1.37 -6.67 -24.53
CA GLN A 39 2.80 -6.35 -24.48
C GLN A 39 3.47 -6.89 -23.20
N LEU A 40 2.80 -6.81 -22.05
CA LEU A 40 3.28 -7.40 -20.80
C LEU A 40 3.16 -8.93 -20.83
N ALA A 41 2.07 -9.46 -21.36
CA ALA A 41 1.88 -10.90 -21.51
C ALA A 41 2.99 -11.53 -22.37
N SER A 42 3.37 -10.86 -23.46
CA SER A 42 4.48 -11.27 -24.32
C SER A 42 5.81 -11.28 -23.57
N LEU A 43 6.14 -10.24 -22.79
CA LEU A 43 7.36 -10.22 -21.97
C LEU A 43 7.40 -11.37 -20.96
N MET A 44 6.27 -11.65 -20.33
CA MET A 44 6.14 -12.76 -19.38
C MET A 44 6.27 -14.11 -20.08
N ALA A 45 5.74 -14.25 -21.30
CA ALA A 45 5.88 -15.45 -22.13
C ALA A 45 7.35 -15.66 -22.57
N ASP A 46 8.05 -14.60 -23.00
CA ASP A 46 9.46 -14.65 -23.40
C ASP A 46 10.34 -15.20 -22.26
N TRP A 47 10.07 -14.78 -21.02
CA TRP A 47 10.75 -15.33 -19.85
C TRP A 47 10.59 -16.85 -19.73
N LEU A 48 9.37 -17.36 -19.87
CA LEU A 48 9.07 -18.80 -19.81
C LEU A 48 9.78 -19.54 -20.95
N LEU A 49 9.69 -19.03 -22.18
CA LEU A 49 10.25 -19.65 -23.37
C LEU A 49 11.78 -19.72 -23.38
N GLY A 50 12.47 -18.87 -22.60
CA GLY A 50 13.91 -19.03 -22.38
C GLY A 50 14.28 -20.34 -21.66
N ASN A 51 13.32 -21.08 -21.08
CA ASN A 51 13.50 -22.50 -20.83
C ASN A 51 13.26 -23.29 -22.13
N ILE A 52 14.31 -23.57 -22.88
CA ILE A 52 14.24 -24.26 -24.18
C ILE A 52 13.53 -25.63 -24.13
N ASN A 53 13.50 -26.27 -22.95
CA ASN A 53 12.91 -27.59 -22.72
C ASN A 53 11.46 -27.51 -22.20
N ILE A 54 10.86 -26.32 -22.15
CA ILE A 54 9.47 -26.13 -21.73
C ILE A 54 8.52 -26.99 -22.57
N LYS A 55 7.66 -27.75 -21.90
CA LYS A 55 6.61 -28.58 -22.52
C LYS A 55 5.26 -28.37 -21.86
N THR A 56 5.23 -28.34 -20.53
CA THR A 56 4.01 -28.20 -19.74
C THR A 56 3.91 -26.79 -19.14
N VAL A 57 2.77 -26.13 -19.35
CA VAL A 57 2.50 -24.80 -18.84
C VAL A 57 1.21 -24.79 -18.03
N LEU A 58 1.23 -24.07 -16.91
CA LEU A 58 0.04 -23.79 -16.11
C LEU A 58 -0.30 -22.30 -16.16
N GLU A 59 -1.57 -21.99 -16.40
CA GLU A 59 -2.17 -20.65 -16.28
C GLU A 59 -3.28 -20.71 -15.20
N PRO A 60 -2.94 -20.44 -13.91
CA PRO A 60 -3.83 -20.71 -12.77
C PRO A 60 -5.11 -19.87 -12.70
N ALA A 61 -5.12 -18.71 -13.35
CA ALA A 61 -6.26 -17.83 -13.49
C ALA A 61 -6.34 -17.46 -14.97
N PHE A 62 -7.03 -18.32 -15.73
CA PHE A 62 -6.95 -18.36 -17.18
C PHE A 62 -7.49 -17.08 -17.82
N GLY A 63 -8.58 -16.53 -17.28
CA GLY A 63 -9.25 -15.42 -17.94
C GLY A 63 -9.58 -15.78 -19.39
N LEU A 64 -9.31 -14.87 -20.31
CA LEU A 64 -9.47 -15.11 -21.74
C LEU A 64 -8.23 -15.76 -22.40
N GLY A 65 -7.22 -16.13 -21.61
CA GLY A 65 -6.01 -16.85 -22.06
C GLY A 65 -4.96 -15.98 -22.75
N VAL A 66 -4.85 -14.69 -22.41
CA VAL A 66 -3.88 -13.77 -23.05
C VAL A 66 -2.44 -14.30 -22.98
N PHE A 67 -2.06 -14.99 -21.90
CA PHE A 67 -0.74 -15.58 -21.76
C PHE A 67 -0.58 -16.82 -22.63
N SER A 68 -1.58 -17.71 -22.65
CA SER A 68 -1.64 -18.85 -23.56
C SER A 68 -1.51 -18.43 -25.02
N ARG A 69 -2.21 -17.37 -25.45
CA ARG A 69 -2.08 -16.85 -26.83
C ARG A 69 -0.68 -16.33 -27.13
N ALA A 70 -0.08 -15.57 -26.21
CA ALA A 70 1.29 -15.06 -26.35
C ALA A 70 2.36 -16.16 -26.37
N LEU A 71 2.14 -17.27 -25.65
CA LEU A 71 3.01 -18.43 -25.69
C LEU A 71 2.87 -19.19 -27.02
N LEU A 72 1.64 -19.48 -27.45
CA LEU A 72 1.36 -20.25 -28.66
C LEU A 72 1.73 -19.51 -29.95
N SER A 73 1.75 -18.17 -29.95
CA SER A 73 2.26 -17.37 -31.08
C SER A 73 3.76 -17.59 -31.33
N ASN A 74 4.50 -18.07 -30.33
CA ASN A 74 5.94 -18.33 -30.42
C ASN A 74 6.28 -19.83 -30.43
N LYS A 75 5.48 -20.66 -29.74
CA LYS A 75 5.70 -22.10 -29.62
C LYS A 75 4.38 -22.87 -29.55
N ILE A 76 4.00 -23.48 -30.67
CA ILE A 76 2.66 -24.10 -30.86
C ILE A 76 2.48 -25.44 -30.14
N ASP A 77 3.55 -26.14 -29.79
CA ASP A 77 3.54 -27.52 -29.26
C ASP A 77 3.54 -27.60 -27.72
N LEU A 78 3.15 -26.53 -27.04
CA LEU A 78 3.03 -26.48 -25.58
C LEU A 78 1.76 -27.17 -25.09
N SER A 79 1.84 -28.00 -24.06
CA SER A 79 0.66 -28.49 -23.33
C SER A 79 0.33 -27.49 -22.23
N ILE A 80 -0.81 -26.80 -22.36
CA ILE A 80 -1.22 -25.73 -21.45
C ILE A 80 -2.44 -26.18 -20.66
N LYS A 81 -2.38 -26.06 -19.33
CA LYS A 81 -3.49 -26.28 -18.43
C LYS A 81 -3.94 -24.96 -17.79
N GLY A 82 -5.23 -24.69 -17.80
CA GLY A 82 -5.84 -23.47 -17.31
C GLY A 82 -6.97 -23.73 -16.31
N PHE A 83 -7.12 -22.82 -15.35
CA PHE A 83 -8.24 -22.83 -14.39
C PHE A 83 -8.93 -21.47 -14.38
N ASP A 84 -10.26 -21.47 -14.36
CA ASP A 84 -11.04 -20.27 -14.03
C ASP A 84 -12.29 -20.66 -13.24
N ILE A 85 -12.82 -19.73 -12.43
CA ILE A 85 -14.02 -19.95 -11.61
C ILE A 85 -15.26 -19.30 -12.24
N ASP A 86 -15.10 -18.43 -13.22
CA ASP A 86 -16.20 -17.76 -13.89
C ASP A 86 -16.67 -18.57 -15.10
N GLU A 87 -17.93 -19.01 -15.05
CA GLU A 87 -18.60 -19.75 -16.14
C GLU A 87 -18.58 -18.98 -17.47
N ILE A 88 -18.70 -17.65 -17.42
CA ILE A 88 -18.71 -16.82 -18.64
C ILE A 88 -17.32 -16.84 -19.28
N ILE A 89 -16.28 -16.59 -18.48
CA ILE A 89 -14.89 -16.67 -18.94
C ILE A 89 -14.58 -18.06 -19.48
N PHE A 90 -14.99 -19.11 -18.77
CA PHE A 90 -14.75 -20.48 -19.19
C PHE A 90 -15.35 -20.78 -20.57
N ALA A 91 -16.61 -20.37 -20.81
CA ALA A 91 -17.27 -20.55 -22.09
C ALA A 91 -16.56 -19.78 -23.23
N GLU A 92 -16.23 -18.51 -23.00
CA GLU A 92 -15.51 -17.67 -23.99
C GLU A 92 -14.11 -18.24 -24.29
N ALA A 93 -13.38 -18.66 -23.26
CA ALA A 93 -12.06 -19.25 -23.41
C ALA A 93 -12.10 -20.59 -24.18
N LYS A 94 -13.12 -21.43 -23.96
CA LYS A 94 -13.31 -22.65 -24.76
C LYS A 94 -13.54 -22.37 -26.24
N GLU A 95 -14.26 -21.29 -26.56
CA GLU A 95 -14.46 -20.87 -27.95
C GLU A 95 -13.16 -20.32 -28.57
N ILE A 96 -12.41 -19.49 -27.84
CA ILE A 96 -11.12 -18.93 -28.30
C ILE A 96 -10.11 -20.04 -28.64
N PHE A 97 -10.06 -21.10 -27.82
CA PHE A 97 -9.10 -22.20 -27.95
C PHE A 97 -9.70 -23.47 -28.58
N ASN A 98 -10.82 -23.37 -29.31
CA ASN A 98 -11.51 -24.54 -29.89
C ASN A 98 -10.63 -25.34 -30.87
N GLU A 99 -9.72 -24.68 -31.59
CA GLU A 99 -8.78 -25.26 -32.54
C GLU A 99 -7.41 -25.60 -31.91
N ALA A 100 -7.25 -25.40 -30.59
CA ALA A 100 -6.02 -25.63 -29.85
C ALA A 100 -6.19 -26.80 -28.85
N PRO A 101 -6.15 -28.07 -29.30
CA PRO A 101 -6.43 -29.24 -28.45
C PRO A 101 -5.41 -29.45 -27.32
N ASN A 102 -4.26 -28.78 -27.41
CA ASN A 102 -3.20 -28.76 -26.41
C ASN A 102 -3.47 -27.78 -25.25
N VAL A 103 -4.61 -27.07 -25.27
CA VAL A 103 -5.04 -26.14 -24.21
C VAL A 103 -6.24 -26.72 -23.46
N GLU A 104 -6.01 -27.14 -22.23
CA GLU A 104 -7.03 -27.73 -21.36
C GLU A 104 -7.47 -26.74 -20.28
N ILE A 105 -8.68 -26.21 -20.43
CA ILE A 105 -9.29 -25.27 -19.48
C ILE A 105 -10.29 -26.00 -18.59
N TYR A 106 -10.25 -25.73 -17.28
CA TYR A 106 -11.11 -26.30 -16.23
C TYR A 106 -11.89 -25.21 -15.49
N LEU A 107 -13.20 -25.43 -15.31
CA LEU A 107 -14.07 -24.59 -14.48
C LEU A 107 -13.98 -25.05 -13.02
N GLU A 108 -12.88 -24.71 -12.35
CA GLU A 108 -12.59 -25.14 -10.99
C GLU A 108 -11.80 -24.07 -10.24
N ASP A 109 -11.95 -24.01 -8.91
CA ASP A 109 -11.11 -23.15 -8.08
C ASP A 109 -9.69 -23.73 -7.99
N TYR A 110 -8.75 -23.05 -8.64
CA TYR A 110 -7.34 -23.42 -8.59
C TYR A 110 -6.84 -23.61 -7.16
N MET A 111 -7.29 -22.86 -6.15
CA MET A 111 -6.72 -22.96 -4.80
C MET A 111 -6.89 -24.33 -4.15
N PHE A 112 -7.91 -25.10 -4.55
CA PHE A 112 -8.20 -26.42 -3.98
C PHE A 112 -7.82 -27.60 -4.89
N ASN A 113 -7.57 -27.35 -6.17
CA ASN A 113 -7.38 -28.39 -7.16
C ASN A 113 -5.91 -28.56 -7.58
N ASP A 114 -5.55 -29.67 -8.21
CA ASP A 114 -4.26 -29.83 -8.92
C ASP A 114 -2.95 -29.80 -8.09
N TRP A 115 -3.01 -29.80 -6.76
CA TRP A 115 -1.83 -29.68 -5.88
C TRP A 115 -0.67 -30.67 -6.15
N ASN A 116 -0.94 -31.84 -6.70
CA ASN A 116 0.08 -32.87 -6.92
C ASN A 116 0.82 -32.73 -8.26
N GLN A 117 0.37 -31.85 -9.15
CA GLN A 117 0.99 -31.65 -10.46
C GLN A 117 2.05 -30.57 -10.45
N LYS A 118 3.03 -30.71 -11.34
CA LYS A 118 4.12 -29.76 -11.54
C LYS A 118 4.33 -29.44 -13.01
N TYR A 119 4.87 -28.24 -13.27
CA TYR A 119 4.92 -27.63 -14.59
C TYR A 119 6.29 -27.03 -14.90
N ASP A 120 6.66 -27.03 -16.18
CA ASP A 120 7.89 -26.42 -16.69
C ASP A 120 7.76 -24.90 -16.82
N GLY A 121 6.55 -24.41 -17.07
CA GLY A 121 6.19 -23.00 -17.12
C GLY A 121 4.97 -22.72 -16.26
N ILE A 122 4.97 -21.61 -15.51
CA ILE A 122 3.76 -21.13 -14.84
C ILE A 122 3.64 -19.62 -15.04
N ILE A 123 2.51 -19.17 -15.56
CA ILE A 123 2.28 -17.76 -15.89
C ILE A 123 0.92 -17.30 -15.38
N CYS A 124 0.84 -16.14 -14.74
CA CYS A 124 -0.41 -15.75 -14.07
C CYS A 124 -0.55 -14.24 -13.84
N ASN A 125 -1.79 -13.77 -13.96
CA ASN A 125 -2.33 -12.56 -13.35
C ASN A 125 -3.50 -12.99 -12.44
N PRO A 126 -3.24 -13.31 -11.16
CA PRO A 126 -4.27 -13.84 -10.27
C PRO A 126 -5.27 -12.76 -9.83
N PRO A 127 -6.44 -13.13 -9.28
CA PRO A 127 -7.41 -12.16 -8.76
C PRO A 127 -6.88 -11.37 -7.55
N TYR A 128 -7.14 -10.05 -7.52
CA TYR A 128 -6.59 -9.12 -6.51
C TYR A 128 -7.49 -8.93 -5.28
N PHE A 129 -8.16 -9.99 -4.82
CA PHE A 129 -9.00 -9.94 -3.61
C PHE A 129 -8.16 -9.73 -2.35
N LYS A 130 -8.61 -8.81 -1.49
CA LYS A 130 -8.04 -8.62 -0.15
C LYS A 130 -8.58 -9.67 0.80
N PHE A 131 -7.90 -9.85 1.93
CA PHE A 131 -8.25 -10.87 2.94
C PHE A 131 -9.72 -10.89 3.43
N HIS A 132 -10.49 -9.82 3.24
CA HIS A 132 -11.92 -9.74 3.61
C HIS A 132 -12.87 -9.99 2.45
N ASP A 133 -12.37 -10.09 1.21
CA ASP A 133 -13.17 -10.22 -0.01
C ASP A 133 -13.29 -11.67 -0.51
N TYR A 134 -12.72 -12.64 0.21
CA TYR A 134 -12.77 -14.06 -0.13
C TYR A 134 -12.83 -14.93 1.13
N ASP A 135 -13.06 -16.25 0.98
CA ASP A 135 -12.98 -17.21 2.09
C ASP A 135 -11.51 -17.43 2.53
N ASN A 136 -10.95 -16.39 3.13
CA ASN A 136 -9.54 -16.31 3.51
C ASN A 136 -9.15 -17.43 4.46
N LYS A 137 -9.98 -17.73 5.44
CA LYS A 137 -9.66 -18.70 6.48
C LYS A 137 -9.47 -20.09 5.89
N THR A 138 -10.36 -20.54 5.01
CA THR A 138 -10.30 -21.89 4.42
C THR A 138 -9.11 -22.00 3.46
N ILE A 139 -8.92 -21.03 2.57
CA ILE A 139 -7.81 -21.05 1.61
C ILE A 139 -6.46 -20.95 2.32
N LEU A 140 -6.34 -20.08 3.34
CA LEU A 140 -5.13 -19.95 4.14
C LEU A 140 -4.79 -21.28 4.82
N ASN A 141 -5.77 -21.94 5.45
CA ASN A 141 -5.57 -23.25 6.05
C ASN A 141 -5.11 -24.30 5.02
N GLU A 142 -5.70 -24.33 3.81
CA GLU A 142 -5.28 -25.26 2.75
C GLU A 142 -3.80 -25.04 2.40
N VAL A 143 -3.42 -23.79 2.11
CA VAL A 143 -2.05 -23.43 1.71
C VAL A 143 -1.05 -23.68 2.84
N GLU A 144 -1.35 -23.27 4.07
CA GLU A 144 -0.48 -23.49 5.23
C GLU A 144 -0.25 -24.99 5.48
N ASN A 145 -1.31 -25.81 5.34
CA ASN A 145 -1.23 -27.25 5.53
C ASN A 145 -0.42 -27.94 4.44
N ARG A 146 -0.55 -27.52 3.18
CA ARG A 146 0.18 -28.09 2.04
C ARG A 146 1.64 -27.66 2.03
N LEU A 147 1.92 -26.38 2.26
CA LEU A 147 3.25 -25.80 2.16
C LEU A 147 4.05 -25.84 3.47
N LYS A 148 3.41 -26.18 4.60
CA LYS A 148 4.02 -26.19 5.95
C LYS A 148 4.65 -24.83 6.31
N ILE A 149 3.96 -23.76 5.97
CA ILE A 149 4.34 -22.37 6.32
C ILE A 149 3.20 -21.74 7.11
N LYS A 150 3.54 -20.77 7.97
CA LYS A 150 2.55 -19.95 8.68
C LYS A 150 2.52 -18.55 8.07
N LEU A 151 1.35 -18.15 7.61
CA LEU A 151 1.05 -16.89 6.97
C LEU A 151 0.29 -15.97 7.93
N ASN A 152 0.11 -14.73 7.51
CA ASN A 152 -0.67 -13.75 8.26
C ASN A 152 -2.13 -13.79 7.75
N GLY A 153 -3.12 -13.66 8.63
CA GLY A 153 -4.54 -13.64 8.23
C GLY A 153 -4.91 -12.49 7.27
N PHE A 154 -4.08 -11.45 7.17
CA PHE A 154 -4.23 -10.36 6.22
C PHE A 154 -3.60 -10.64 4.84
N THR A 155 -3.18 -11.88 4.56
CA THR A 155 -2.58 -12.25 3.27
C THR A 155 -3.62 -12.17 2.16
N ASN A 156 -3.29 -11.47 1.07
CA ASN A 156 -4.16 -11.35 -0.09
C ASN A 156 -4.09 -12.59 -1.00
N LEU A 157 -5.16 -12.86 -1.78
CA LEU A 157 -5.31 -14.10 -2.53
C LEU A 157 -4.20 -14.31 -3.57
N TYR A 158 -3.79 -13.26 -4.28
CA TYR A 158 -2.69 -13.33 -5.26
C TYR A 158 -1.38 -13.89 -4.68
N ALA A 159 -1.11 -13.65 -3.39
CA ALA A 159 0.10 -14.14 -2.74
C ALA A 159 0.00 -15.64 -2.47
N LEU A 160 -1.20 -16.14 -2.19
CA LEU A 160 -1.46 -17.57 -2.03
C LEU A 160 -1.33 -18.32 -3.36
N PHE A 161 -1.85 -17.73 -4.45
CA PHE A 161 -1.64 -18.22 -5.82
C PHE A 161 -0.15 -18.36 -6.15
N LEU A 162 0.63 -17.29 -5.92
CA LEU A 162 2.08 -17.28 -6.15
C LEU A 162 2.80 -18.38 -5.38
N LEU A 163 2.52 -18.52 -4.07
CA LEU A 163 3.18 -19.53 -3.23
C LEU A 163 2.86 -20.96 -3.68
N LYS A 164 1.61 -21.21 -4.07
CA LYS A 164 1.21 -22.50 -4.63
C LYS A 164 1.92 -22.77 -5.97
N SER A 165 1.95 -21.80 -6.88
CA SER A 165 2.62 -21.98 -8.16
C SER A 165 4.12 -22.22 -8.01
N ILE A 166 4.78 -21.56 -7.05
CA ILE A 166 6.20 -21.85 -6.74
C ILE A 166 6.37 -23.31 -6.29
N TYR A 167 5.45 -23.84 -5.50
CA TYR A 167 5.47 -25.24 -5.08
C TYR A 167 5.29 -26.23 -6.25
N GLN A 168 4.48 -25.85 -7.24
CA GLN A 168 4.22 -26.63 -8.46
C GLN A 168 5.29 -26.45 -9.55
N LEU A 169 6.37 -25.70 -9.31
CA LEU A 169 7.39 -25.47 -10.33
C LEU A 169 8.36 -26.67 -10.43
N ASN A 170 8.51 -27.24 -11.64
CA ASN A 170 9.49 -28.31 -11.90
C ASN A 170 10.93 -27.80 -11.71
N PRO A 171 11.90 -28.70 -11.47
CA PRO A 171 13.32 -28.36 -11.62
C PRO A 171 13.59 -27.76 -13.01
N ASN A 172 14.33 -26.66 -13.05
CA ASN A 172 14.57 -25.80 -14.22
C ASN A 172 13.33 -25.12 -14.82
N GLY A 173 12.15 -25.27 -14.19
CA GLY A 173 10.95 -24.57 -14.59
C GLY A 173 11.05 -23.06 -14.35
N ARG A 174 10.31 -22.28 -15.13
CA ARG A 174 10.24 -20.82 -15.01
C ARG A 174 8.83 -20.36 -14.70
N LEU A 175 8.73 -19.32 -13.87
CA LEU A 175 7.46 -18.72 -13.48
C LEU A 175 7.48 -17.21 -13.69
N ALA A 176 6.40 -16.65 -14.23
CA ALA A 176 6.17 -15.21 -14.36
C ALA A 176 4.81 -14.83 -13.75
N TYR A 177 4.79 -13.87 -12.83
CA TYR A 177 3.58 -13.45 -12.14
C TYR A 177 3.46 -11.94 -12.14
N ILE A 178 2.33 -11.38 -12.59
CA ILE A 178 1.99 -9.97 -12.37
C ILE A 178 1.02 -9.87 -11.19
N ILE A 179 1.43 -9.16 -10.13
CA ILE A 179 0.65 -9.05 -8.88
C ILE A 179 0.82 -7.66 -8.25
N PRO A 180 -0.03 -7.26 -7.29
CA PRO A 180 0.15 -6.00 -6.58
C PRO A 180 1.47 -5.96 -5.82
N SER A 181 2.21 -4.85 -5.89
CA SER A 181 3.52 -4.68 -5.23
C SER A 181 3.43 -4.41 -3.73
N GLU A 182 2.21 -4.31 -3.17
CA GLU A 182 1.96 -4.00 -1.75
C GLU A 182 2.68 -4.96 -0.78
N PHE A 183 2.73 -6.26 -1.09
CA PHE A 183 3.37 -7.26 -0.22
C PHE A 183 4.88 -7.03 -0.03
N LEU A 184 5.53 -6.28 -0.91
CA LEU A 184 6.94 -5.91 -0.77
C LEU A 184 7.15 -5.04 0.48
N ASN A 185 6.14 -4.28 0.88
CA ASN A 185 6.22 -3.21 1.89
C ASN A 185 5.23 -3.35 3.05
N SER A 186 4.34 -4.36 3.03
CA SER A 186 3.36 -4.61 4.09
C SER A 186 3.87 -5.57 5.17
N ASP A 187 3.25 -5.52 6.36
CA ASP A 187 3.57 -6.44 7.45
C ASP A 187 3.13 -7.88 7.15
N TYR A 188 2.02 -8.10 6.43
CA TYR A 188 1.62 -9.46 6.03
C TYR A 188 2.63 -10.06 5.03
N GLY A 189 3.21 -9.22 4.17
CA GLY A 189 4.16 -9.63 3.15
C GLY A 189 5.47 -10.19 3.67
N LYS A 190 5.80 -9.97 4.96
CA LYS A 190 7.01 -10.53 5.60
C LYS A 190 7.11 -12.04 5.42
N ARG A 191 6.03 -12.78 5.68
CA ARG A 191 6.02 -14.25 5.55
C ARG A 191 6.09 -14.71 4.09
N VAL A 192 5.46 -13.97 3.18
CA VAL A 192 5.55 -14.22 1.72
C VAL A 192 6.99 -14.02 1.25
N LYS A 193 7.64 -12.92 1.63
CA LYS A 193 9.05 -12.63 1.34
C LYS A 193 9.98 -13.70 1.91
N SER A 194 9.75 -14.14 3.15
CA SER A 194 10.52 -15.25 3.74
C SER A 194 10.40 -16.53 2.90
N ALA A 195 9.19 -16.84 2.43
CA ALA A 195 8.99 -18.02 1.57
C ALA A 195 9.69 -17.85 0.21
N LEU A 196 9.65 -16.67 -0.42
CA LEU A 196 10.36 -16.39 -1.68
C LEU A 196 11.89 -16.58 -1.53
N ILE A 197 12.47 -16.02 -0.48
CA ILE A 197 13.90 -16.17 -0.17
C ILE A 197 14.25 -17.65 0.08
N LYS A 198 13.44 -18.35 0.89
CA LYS A 198 13.68 -19.76 1.26
C LYS A 198 13.63 -20.70 0.07
N ASN A 199 12.69 -20.48 -0.86
CA ASN A 199 12.55 -21.32 -2.06
C ASN A 199 13.67 -21.08 -3.09
N LYS A 200 14.38 -19.93 -3.02
CA LYS A 200 15.50 -19.59 -3.92
C LYS A 200 15.16 -19.58 -5.41
N VAL A 201 13.88 -19.38 -5.76
CA VAL A 201 13.43 -19.33 -7.15
C VAL A 201 13.36 -17.91 -7.70
N LEU A 202 13.26 -16.89 -6.86
CA LEU A 202 13.15 -15.49 -7.30
C LEU A 202 14.41 -15.05 -8.05
N ARG A 203 14.24 -14.35 -9.17
CA ARG A 203 15.33 -13.85 -10.03
C ARG A 203 15.24 -12.36 -10.27
N HIS A 204 14.05 -11.86 -10.55
CA HIS A 204 13.84 -10.44 -10.84
C HIS A 204 12.46 -9.98 -10.38
N ILE A 205 12.40 -8.79 -9.77
CA ILE A 205 11.15 -8.07 -9.51
C ILE A 205 11.19 -6.77 -10.31
N ALA A 206 10.31 -6.64 -11.29
CA ALA A 206 10.08 -5.39 -12.00
C ALA A 206 8.87 -4.68 -11.38
N VAL A 207 9.10 -3.58 -10.66
CA VAL A 207 8.07 -2.81 -9.97
C VAL A 207 7.60 -1.65 -10.87
N PHE A 208 6.30 -1.54 -11.09
CA PHE A 208 5.73 -0.43 -11.85
C PHE A 208 5.49 0.77 -10.92
N ASP A 209 6.04 1.91 -11.30
CA ASP A 209 5.88 3.20 -10.62
C ASP A 209 4.93 4.07 -11.46
N PHE A 210 3.90 4.63 -10.81
CA PHE A 210 2.71 5.18 -11.47
C PHE A 210 2.84 6.66 -11.79
N GLU A 211 4.05 7.13 -12.10
CA GLU A 211 4.24 8.50 -12.58
C GLU A 211 3.54 8.68 -13.94
N GLU A 212 3.50 7.63 -14.77
CA GLU A 212 2.66 7.52 -15.95
C GLU A 212 1.63 6.41 -15.76
N ASN A 213 0.37 6.63 -16.19
CA ASN A 213 -0.61 5.55 -16.33
C ASN A 213 -0.17 4.66 -17.50
N VAL A 214 0.88 3.85 -17.31
CA VAL A 214 1.45 3.00 -18.37
C VAL A 214 0.38 2.02 -18.91
N PHE A 215 -0.66 1.73 -18.11
CA PHE A 215 -1.81 0.92 -18.53
C PHE A 215 -3.13 1.52 -18.02
N ASP A 216 -4.00 1.91 -18.95
CA ASP A 216 -5.23 2.71 -18.73
C ASP A 216 -6.27 2.09 -17.77
N ASP A 217 -6.19 0.78 -17.49
CA ASP A 217 -7.19 0.05 -16.69
C ASP A 217 -6.70 -0.46 -15.32
N ALA A 218 -5.44 -0.21 -14.93
CA ALA A 218 -4.87 -0.76 -13.70
C ALA A 218 -4.66 0.32 -12.62
N LEU A 219 -5.67 0.56 -11.79
CA LEU A 219 -5.61 1.51 -10.65
C LEU A 219 -4.73 1.04 -9.47
N THR A 220 -4.02 -0.09 -9.58
CA THR A 220 -3.29 -0.72 -8.47
C THR A 220 -1.80 -0.85 -8.76
N THR A 221 -0.97 -0.49 -7.77
CA THR A 221 0.48 -0.67 -7.83
C THR A 221 0.84 -2.13 -8.06
N SER A 222 1.49 -2.45 -9.20
CA SER A 222 1.83 -3.83 -9.59
C SER A 222 3.34 -4.05 -9.71
N CYS A 223 3.74 -5.32 -9.71
CA CYS A 223 5.07 -5.76 -10.12
C CYS A 223 4.96 -7.07 -10.89
N ILE A 224 5.95 -7.34 -11.76
CA ILE A 224 6.16 -8.66 -12.34
C ILE A 224 7.29 -9.35 -11.57
N LEU A 225 7.02 -10.58 -11.11
CA LEU A 225 8.01 -11.47 -10.54
C LEU A 225 8.42 -12.50 -11.58
N PHE A 226 9.73 -12.56 -11.85
CA PHE A 226 10.35 -13.61 -12.63
C PHE A 226 11.08 -14.58 -11.69
N CYS A 227 10.73 -15.86 -11.81
CA CYS A 227 11.27 -16.95 -11.02
C CYS A 227 11.82 -18.06 -11.92
N SER A 228 12.91 -18.71 -11.50
CA SER A 228 13.49 -19.90 -12.13
C SER A 228 13.89 -20.90 -11.05
N ASN A 229 13.53 -22.18 -11.22
CA ASN A 229 13.93 -23.27 -10.33
C ASN A 229 15.24 -23.94 -10.80
N ASP A 230 16.23 -23.13 -11.13
CA ASP A 230 17.56 -23.56 -11.53
C ASP A 230 18.62 -23.28 -10.44
N LYS A 231 19.89 -23.51 -10.78
CA LYS A 231 21.02 -23.30 -9.88
C LYS A 231 21.52 -21.84 -9.81
N ASN A 232 21.00 -20.94 -10.65
CA ASN A 232 21.45 -19.53 -10.75
C ASN A 232 20.74 -18.64 -9.71
N ASN A 233 20.72 -19.08 -8.45
CA ASN A 233 19.91 -18.48 -7.37
C ASN A 233 20.68 -17.54 -6.44
N GLN A 234 21.84 -17.06 -6.87
CA GLN A 234 22.73 -16.27 -6.02
C GLN A 234 22.28 -14.82 -5.87
N THR A 235 21.63 -14.27 -6.89
CA THR A 235 21.26 -12.85 -6.98
C THR A 235 19.79 -12.68 -7.34
N VAL A 236 19.22 -11.56 -6.90
CA VAL A 236 17.88 -11.08 -7.27
C VAL A 236 18.01 -9.65 -7.77
N LYS A 237 17.53 -9.40 -8.99
CA LYS A 237 17.46 -8.06 -9.57
C LYS A 237 16.17 -7.37 -9.16
N PHE A 238 16.23 -6.06 -8.99
CA PHE A 238 15.09 -5.19 -8.87
C PHE A 238 15.14 -4.14 -9.98
N SER A 239 14.02 -3.84 -10.61
CA SER A 239 13.94 -2.71 -11.54
C SER A 239 12.67 -1.91 -11.28
N THR A 240 12.73 -0.62 -11.55
CA THR A 240 11.58 0.28 -11.47
C THR A 240 11.20 0.70 -12.88
N ILE A 241 9.94 0.48 -13.24
CA ILE A 241 9.36 0.76 -14.56
C ILE A 241 8.46 1.99 -14.40
N LYS A 242 8.91 3.14 -14.85
CA LYS A 242 8.19 4.42 -14.72
C LYS A 242 7.38 4.76 -15.97
N LYS A 243 7.89 4.36 -17.12
CA LYS A 243 7.29 4.59 -18.44
C LYS A 243 7.38 3.35 -19.32
N ILE A 244 6.66 3.36 -20.44
CA ILE A 244 6.62 2.24 -21.38
C ILE A 244 8.02 1.85 -21.90
N ASP A 245 8.90 2.83 -22.14
CA ASP A 245 10.27 2.60 -22.63
C ASP A 245 11.11 1.79 -21.63
N ASP A 246 10.80 1.86 -20.32
CA ASP A 246 11.55 1.14 -19.30
C ASP A 246 11.29 -0.38 -19.36
N LEU A 247 10.30 -0.84 -20.13
CA LEU A 247 10.09 -2.26 -20.42
C LEU A 247 11.31 -2.90 -21.10
N GLU A 248 12.16 -2.11 -21.78
CA GLU A 248 13.42 -2.60 -22.33
C GLU A 248 14.36 -3.14 -21.24
N LEU A 249 14.30 -2.61 -20.01
CA LEU A 249 15.07 -3.16 -18.88
C LEU A 249 14.69 -4.62 -18.58
N ILE A 250 13.42 -4.97 -18.75
CA ILE A 250 12.92 -6.34 -18.59
C ILE A 250 13.40 -7.20 -19.76
N ARG A 251 13.28 -6.69 -21.01
CA ARG A 251 13.73 -7.43 -22.20
C ARG A 251 15.22 -7.77 -22.14
N THR A 252 16.06 -6.79 -21.81
CA THR A 252 17.50 -7.00 -21.64
C THR A 252 17.76 -8.07 -20.59
N TYR A 253 17.11 -7.99 -19.42
CA TYR A 253 17.27 -8.98 -18.36
C TYR A 253 16.88 -10.40 -18.80
N ILE A 254 15.76 -10.55 -19.53
CA ILE A 254 15.31 -11.86 -20.03
C ILE A 254 16.33 -12.43 -21.02
N SER A 255 16.83 -11.60 -21.93
CA SER A 255 17.77 -12.01 -22.99
C SER A 255 19.15 -12.42 -22.47
N GLU A 256 19.62 -11.81 -21.39
CA GLU A 256 20.94 -12.05 -20.81
C GLU A 256 20.93 -13.19 -19.76
N TYR A 257 19.76 -13.64 -19.30
CA TYR A 257 19.65 -14.68 -18.29
C TYR A 257 20.18 -16.03 -18.79
N PRO A 258 21.05 -16.75 -18.03
CA PRO A 258 21.42 -16.53 -16.62
C PRO A 258 22.71 -15.73 -16.38
N VAL A 259 23.34 -15.17 -17.42
CA VAL A 259 24.67 -14.52 -17.38
C VAL A 259 24.57 -13.02 -17.04
N ASN A 260 23.42 -12.57 -16.55
CA ASN A 260 23.11 -11.18 -16.24
C ASN A 260 24.24 -10.48 -15.46
N ARG A 261 24.62 -9.28 -15.94
CA ARG A 261 25.61 -8.46 -15.26
C ARG A 261 25.08 -8.02 -13.90
N ILE A 262 25.95 -8.08 -12.88
CA ILE A 262 25.65 -7.54 -11.56
C ILE A 262 25.87 -6.04 -11.63
N ASP A 263 24.79 -5.29 -11.40
CA ASP A 263 24.77 -3.83 -11.26
C ASP A 263 24.21 -3.47 -9.87
N ASP A 264 24.08 -2.17 -9.57
CA ASP A 264 23.59 -1.68 -8.27
C ASP A 264 22.13 -2.07 -7.96
N SER A 265 21.42 -2.63 -8.94
CA SER A 265 20.04 -3.11 -8.81
C SER A 265 19.96 -4.62 -8.53
N ALA A 266 21.10 -5.30 -8.45
CA ALA A 266 21.21 -6.72 -8.16
C ALA A 266 21.77 -6.99 -6.75
N PHE A 267 20.99 -7.69 -5.92
CA PHE A 267 21.33 -8.00 -4.54
C PHE A 267 21.59 -9.49 -4.37
N LYS A 268 22.51 -9.88 -3.47
CA LYS A 268 22.67 -11.31 -3.17
C LYS A 268 21.41 -11.78 -2.45
N ALA A 269 20.95 -13.00 -2.74
CA ALA A 269 19.76 -13.56 -2.12
C ALA A 269 19.83 -13.59 -0.58
N LYS A 270 21.05 -13.69 -0.01
CA LYS A 270 21.32 -13.64 1.44
C LYS A 270 21.24 -12.24 2.06
N GLU A 271 21.30 -11.18 1.26
CA GLU A 271 21.17 -9.77 1.67
C GLU A 271 19.71 -9.30 1.66
N LEU A 272 18.80 -10.14 1.14
CA LEU A 272 17.37 -9.87 1.18
C LEU A 272 16.82 -10.18 2.57
N GLU A 273 16.25 -9.16 3.21
CA GLU A 273 15.67 -9.28 4.53
C GLU A 273 14.14 -9.23 4.43
N PRO A 274 13.40 -10.24 4.92
CA PRO A 274 11.94 -10.23 4.83
C PRO A 274 11.29 -9.19 5.76
N GLU A 275 11.96 -8.80 6.85
CA GLU A 275 11.41 -7.91 7.87
C GLU A 275 11.41 -6.42 7.47
N VAL A 276 12.27 -6.04 6.53
CA VAL A 276 12.37 -4.67 6.03
C VAL A 276 11.44 -4.47 4.82
N LYS A 277 11.06 -3.21 4.57
CA LYS A 277 10.36 -2.83 3.33
C LYS A 277 11.30 -3.03 2.14
N TRP A 278 10.87 -3.82 1.14
CA TRP A 278 11.71 -4.09 -0.04
C TRP A 278 11.82 -2.89 -0.99
N ARG A 279 11.06 -1.82 -0.75
CA ARG A 279 11.27 -0.50 -1.35
C ARG A 279 12.74 -0.05 -1.34
N LYS A 280 13.49 -0.39 -0.29
CA LYS A 280 14.93 -0.08 -0.19
C LYS A 280 15.79 -0.68 -1.32
N TYR A 281 15.29 -1.71 -2.00
CA TYR A 281 16.00 -2.41 -3.07
C TYR A 281 15.68 -1.87 -4.47
N TYR A 282 14.66 -1.01 -4.62
CA TYR A 282 14.23 -0.50 -5.93
C TYR A 282 13.95 1.01 -5.95
N GLN A 283 14.04 1.69 -4.79
CA GLN A 283 14.00 3.15 -4.68
C GLN A 283 15.17 3.62 -3.80
N GLY A 284 15.77 4.74 -4.21
CA GLY A 284 16.79 5.42 -3.41
C GLY A 284 16.26 5.77 -2.02
N GLN A 285 17.12 5.66 -1.01
CA GLN A 285 16.82 6.05 0.36
C GLN A 285 17.45 7.41 0.64
N ASN A 286 16.62 8.42 0.87
CA ASN A 286 17.07 9.79 1.12
C ASN A 286 17.83 9.90 2.45
N GLY A 287 17.44 9.12 3.45
CA GLY A 287 18.03 9.10 4.78
C GLY A 287 19.53 8.80 4.78
N ILE A 288 20.06 8.10 3.78
CA ILE A 288 21.50 7.76 3.67
C ILE A 288 22.37 9.03 3.60
N ARG A 289 21.82 10.15 3.12
CA ARG A 289 22.51 11.45 3.05
C ARG A 289 22.78 12.07 4.43
N TYR A 290 22.19 11.54 5.50
CA TYR A 290 22.25 12.13 6.83
C TYR A 290 22.94 11.19 7.83
N LYS A 291 23.71 11.75 8.78
CA LYS A 291 24.33 11.01 9.89
C LYS A 291 23.51 11.16 11.17
N ASN A 292 23.81 10.34 12.18
CA ASN A 292 23.17 10.36 13.50
C ASN A 292 21.65 10.24 13.42
N LEU A 293 21.18 9.24 12.67
CA LEU A 293 19.76 8.93 12.56
C LEU A 293 19.32 8.02 13.70
N ILE A 294 18.20 8.37 14.33
CA ILE A 294 17.51 7.57 15.35
C ILE A 294 16.08 7.25 14.90
N PRO A 295 15.48 6.13 15.32
CA PRO A 295 14.07 5.86 15.04
C PRO A 295 13.18 6.96 15.64
N PHE A 296 12.19 7.46 14.90
CA PHE A 296 11.24 8.46 15.40
C PHE A 296 10.53 8.01 16.68
N SER A 297 10.32 6.69 16.82
CA SER A 297 9.78 6.06 18.01
C SER A 297 10.63 6.19 19.27
N SER A 298 11.85 6.75 19.22
CA SER A 298 12.61 7.09 20.42
C SER A 298 12.25 8.48 20.97
N VAL A 299 11.67 9.36 20.14
CA VAL A 299 11.33 10.74 20.50
C VAL A 299 9.82 10.94 20.65
N ALA A 300 9.02 10.28 19.81
CA ALA A 300 7.56 10.41 19.83
C ALA A 300 6.85 9.12 19.44
N LYS A 301 5.63 8.96 19.94
CA LYS A 301 4.72 7.88 19.55
C LYS A 301 3.65 8.40 18.60
N VAL A 302 3.55 7.78 17.42
CA VAL A 302 2.49 8.04 16.46
C VAL A 302 1.39 6.99 16.60
N VAL A 303 0.14 7.44 16.68
CA VAL A 303 -1.05 6.59 16.71
C VAL A 303 -2.15 7.23 15.86
N ARG A 304 -3.06 6.41 15.34
CA ARG A 304 -4.21 6.94 14.59
C ARG A 304 -5.09 7.86 15.45
N GLY A 305 -5.72 8.84 14.80
CA GLY A 305 -6.82 9.60 15.38
C GLY A 305 -8.04 8.74 15.72
N ILE A 306 -9.04 9.35 16.34
CA ILE A 306 -10.26 8.67 16.79
C ILE A 306 -11.00 8.08 15.59
N ALA A 307 -11.32 6.79 15.62
CA ALA A 307 -12.23 6.18 14.66
C ALA A 307 -13.64 6.08 15.27
N THR A 308 -14.63 6.71 14.64
CA THR A 308 -16.00 6.67 15.18
C THR A 308 -16.79 5.45 14.73
N GLY A 309 -16.51 4.92 13.53
CA GLY A 309 -17.33 3.90 12.86
C GLY A 309 -18.59 4.44 12.17
N ALA A 310 -18.98 5.69 12.46
CA ALA A 310 -20.16 6.35 11.91
C ALA A 310 -20.00 7.86 12.01
N ASN A 311 -19.09 8.44 11.21
CA ASN A 311 -18.72 9.87 11.34
C ASN A 311 -19.96 10.78 11.31
N GLU A 312 -20.87 10.59 10.37
CA GLU A 312 -22.09 11.42 10.26
C GLU A 312 -22.96 11.43 11.52
N TYR A 313 -23.00 10.32 12.27
CA TYR A 313 -23.73 10.23 13.53
C TYR A 313 -22.98 10.93 14.65
N PHE A 314 -21.68 10.64 14.81
CA PHE A 314 -20.89 11.12 15.95
C PHE A 314 -20.38 12.56 15.81
N THR A 315 -20.25 13.11 14.60
CA THR A 315 -19.77 14.48 14.41
C THR A 315 -20.89 15.50 14.51
N PHE A 316 -20.58 16.65 15.11
CA PHE A 316 -21.53 17.72 15.41
C PHE A 316 -21.00 19.07 14.92
N SER A 317 -21.90 19.83 14.30
CA SER A 317 -21.82 21.28 14.15
C SER A 317 -22.66 21.95 15.27
N LYS A 318 -22.56 23.27 15.41
CA LYS A 318 -23.40 24.01 16.38
C LYS A 318 -24.88 23.87 16.03
N SER A 319 -25.25 23.93 14.75
CA SER A 319 -26.63 23.75 14.28
C SER A 319 -27.17 22.36 14.60
N LYS A 320 -26.39 21.30 14.38
CA LYS A 320 -26.78 19.93 14.70
C LYS A 320 -26.96 19.76 16.21
N ALA A 321 -26.07 20.32 17.02
CA ALA A 321 -26.20 20.29 18.48
C ALA A 321 -27.51 20.95 18.94
N ASN A 322 -27.83 22.13 18.39
CA ASN A 322 -29.08 22.84 18.68
C ASN A 322 -30.32 22.06 18.21
N GLN A 323 -30.27 21.48 17.01
CA GLN A 323 -31.37 20.68 16.45
C GLN A 323 -31.76 19.51 17.38
N TYR A 324 -30.77 18.85 17.97
CA TYR A 324 -30.98 17.71 18.87
C TYR A 324 -30.95 18.10 20.36
N ASN A 325 -30.87 19.39 20.69
CA ASN A 325 -30.75 19.90 22.06
C ASN A 325 -29.63 19.23 22.87
N ILE A 326 -28.47 19.02 22.24
CA ILE A 326 -27.29 18.44 22.88
C ILE A 326 -26.44 19.56 23.47
N ASP A 327 -26.31 19.56 24.80
CA ASP A 327 -25.50 20.51 25.55
C ASP A 327 -24.00 20.39 25.21
N GLU A 328 -23.27 21.52 25.25
CA GLU A 328 -21.84 21.59 24.95
C GLU A 328 -20.98 20.67 25.84
N LYS A 329 -21.41 20.36 27.08
CA LYS A 329 -20.70 19.41 27.95
C LYS A 329 -20.63 17.98 27.37
N TYR A 330 -21.53 17.63 26.45
CA TYR A 330 -21.53 16.36 25.73
C TYR A 330 -20.83 16.45 24.38
N LEU A 331 -20.15 17.57 24.08
CA LEU A 331 -19.45 17.81 22.84
C LEU A 331 -17.95 17.95 23.12
N LEU A 332 -17.16 17.07 22.52
CA LEU A 332 -15.70 17.13 22.54
C LEU A 332 -15.20 17.94 21.34
N PRO A 333 -14.49 19.06 21.51
CA PRO A 333 -13.83 19.77 20.42
C PRO A 333 -12.94 18.84 19.59
N CYS A 334 -13.18 18.76 18.28
CA CYS A 334 -12.50 17.82 17.42
C CYS A 334 -12.46 18.24 15.94
N ILE A 335 -11.29 18.13 15.32
CA ILE A 335 -11.18 18.20 13.86
C ILE A 335 -11.64 16.89 13.21
N CYS A 336 -12.68 17.00 12.40
CA CYS A 336 -13.31 15.85 11.75
C CYS A 336 -12.90 15.67 10.28
N LYS A 337 -12.44 16.72 9.59
CA LYS A 337 -12.07 16.68 8.16
C LYS A 337 -10.73 17.36 7.91
N ALA A 338 -9.88 16.76 7.09
CA ALA A 338 -8.58 17.35 6.71
C ALA A 338 -8.70 18.73 6.06
N ALA A 339 -9.75 18.95 5.26
CA ALA A 339 -9.97 20.21 4.54
C ALA A 339 -10.16 21.43 5.47
N ASP A 340 -10.48 21.19 6.75
CA ASP A 340 -10.65 22.24 7.75
C ASP A 340 -9.29 22.73 8.31
N VAL A 341 -8.18 22.05 8.01
CA VAL A 341 -6.83 22.42 8.48
C VAL A 341 -5.92 22.75 7.29
N LYS A 342 -5.72 24.04 7.06
CA LYS A 342 -4.99 24.54 5.87
C LYS A 342 -3.51 24.79 6.11
N ASN A 343 -3.10 25.15 7.31
CA ASN A 343 -1.73 25.57 7.61
C ASN A 343 -1.00 24.57 8.52
N ASN A 344 0.27 24.83 8.83
CA ASN A 344 1.07 24.04 9.76
C ASN A 344 0.78 24.34 11.23
N PHE A 345 0.01 25.37 11.53
CA PHE A 345 -0.42 25.71 12.89
C PHE A 345 -1.94 25.68 12.94
N PHE A 346 -2.47 25.08 13.99
CA PHE A 346 -3.89 25.04 14.26
C PHE A 346 -4.17 25.61 15.65
N THR A 347 -4.73 26.82 15.66
CA THR A 347 -4.92 27.65 16.84
C THR A 347 -6.36 27.59 17.35
N THR A 348 -6.58 28.11 18.56
CA THR A 348 -7.92 28.27 19.14
C THR A 348 -8.81 29.18 18.27
N ASP A 349 -8.23 30.20 17.62
CA ASP A 349 -8.95 31.09 16.70
C ASP A 349 -9.40 30.36 15.43
N ASP A 350 -8.56 29.47 14.89
CA ASP A 350 -8.94 28.61 13.76
C ASP A 350 -10.14 27.73 14.13
N PHE A 351 -10.11 27.12 15.32
CA PHE A 351 -11.23 26.32 15.82
C PHE A 351 -12.50 27.15 15.96
N HIS A 352 -12.43 28.32 16.61
CA HIS A 352 -13.60 29.18 16.79
C HIS A 352 -14.17 29.67 15.46
N SER A 353 -13.31 30.02 14.49
CA SER A 353 -13.71 30.39 13.14
C SER A 353 -14.50 29.26 12.46
N LEU A 354 -13.98 28.03 12.48
CA LEU A 354 -14.65 26.86 11.91
C LEU A 354 -15.99 26.56 12.61
N ALA A 355 -16.02 26.62 13.94
CA ALA A 355 -17.23 26.38 14.72
C ALA A 355 -18.30 27.46 14.46
N ASN A 356 -17.90 28.71 14.23
CA ASN A 356 -18.80 29.81 13.86
C ASN A 356 -19.30 29.71 12.42
N CYS A 357 -18.52 29.12 11.52
CA CYS A 357 -18.96 28.74 10.16
C CYS A 357 -19.76 27.42 10.14
N ASP A 358 -20.22 26.94 11.30
CA ASP A 358 -21.05 25.76 11.46
C ASP A 358 -20.43 24.47 10.88
N ARG A 359 -19.10 24.38 10.89
CA ARG A 359 -18.37 23.17 10.50
C ARG A 359 -18.59 22.07 11.55
N GLN A 360 -18.38 20.82 11.13
CA GLN A 360 -18.42 19.66 12.03
C GLN A 360 -17.14 19.61 12.88
N THR A 361 -17.10 20.41 13.94
CA THR A 361 -15.92 20.60 14.80
C THR A 361 -16.07 19.96 16.18
N PHE A 362 -17.10 19.15 16.38
CA PHE A 362 -17.35 18.48 17.66
C PHE A 362 -17.61 16.98 17.47
N LEU A 363 -17.30 16.19 18.50
CA LEU A 363 -17.73 14.81 18.63
C LEU A 363 -18.69 14.65 19.79
N LEU A 364 -19.74 13.87 19.58
CA LEU A 364 -20.61 13.44 20.67
C LEU A 364 -19.80 12.62 21.67
N ASN A 365 -19.71 13.14 22.88
CA ASN A 365 -19.07 12.55 24.03
C ASN A 365 -20.11 12.38 25.15
N ALA A 366 -20.98 11.39 24.96
CA ALA A 366 -22.08 11.08 25.88
C ALA A 366 -21.58 10.36 27.16
N ILE A 367 -20.68 11.00 27.91
CA ILE A 367 -20.22 10.52 29.22
C ILE A 367 -21.37 10.70 30.22
N ASP A 368 -21.73 9.62 30.92
CA ASP A 368 -22.78 9.56 31.94
C ASP A 368 -24.08 10.29 31.51
N PRO A 369 -24.73 9.83 30.42
CA PRO A 369 -25.89 10.51 29.88
C PRO A 369 -27.09 10.35 30.81
N MET A 370 -27.30 11.35 31.66
CA MET A 370 -28.51 11.53 32.47
C MET A 370 -29.52 12.46 31.78
N ASP A 371 -29.10 13.09 30.68
CA ASP A 371 -29.90 14.05 29.92
C ASP A 371 -30.84 13.35 28.93
N GLU A 372 -32.13 13.72 28.96
CA GLU A 372 -33.17 13.10 28.15
C GLU A 372 -32.94 13.26 26.65
N ASN A 373 -32.36 14.39 26.20
CA ASN A 373 -32.10 14.63 24.77
C ASN A 373 -30.94 13.77 24.28
N VAL A 374 -29.90 13.59 25.10
CA VAL A 374 -28.79 12.68 24.79
C VAL A 374 -29.27 11.24 24.70
N LEU A 375 -30.13 10.80 25.63
CA LEU A 375 -30.73 9.47 25.59
C LEU A 375 -31.59 9.26 24.34
N LYS A 376 -32.43 10.24 23.98
CA LYS A 376 -33.21 10.21 22.72
C LYS A 376 -32.31 10.11 21.48
N TYR A 377 -31.18 10.82 21.47
CA TYR A 377 -30.23 10.75 20.36
C TYR A 377 -29.54 9.37 20.28
N ILE A 378 -29.21 8.77 21.41
CA ILE A 378 -28.69 7.39 21.49
C ILE A 378 -29.73 6.39 20.96
N GLU A 379 -30.99 6.48 21.40
CA GLU A 379 -32.08 5.62 20.88
C GLU A 379 -32.27 5.78 19.36
N PHE A 380 -32.11 7.00 18.84
CA PHE A 380 -32.13 7.26 17.40
C PHE A 380 -31.00 6.50 16.68
N GLY A 381 -29.80 6.47 17.27
CA GLY A 381 -28.68 5.65 16.77
C GLY A 381 -29.00 4.16 16.72
N GLU A 382 -29.68 3.62 17.74
CA GLU A 382 -30.09 2.22 17.80
C GLU A 382 -31.18 1.88 16.76
N LYS A 383 -32.19 2.76 16.63
CA LYS A 383 -33.25 2.61 15.62
C LYS A 383 -32.72 2.64 14.19
N THR A 384 -31.65 3.40 13.95
CA THR A 384 -30.99 3.51 12.64
C THR A 384 -29.85 2.51 12.43
N GLY A 385 -29.61 1.60 13.38
CA GLY A 385 -28.62 0.53 13.29
C GLY A 385 -27.17 1.01 13.41
N ILE A 386 -26.92 2.19 13.98
CA ILE A 386 -25.56 2.67 14.25
C ILE A 386 -24.86 1.77 15.26
N ASP A 387 -25.58 1.26 16.26
CA ASP A 387 -25.11 0.29 17.26
C ASP A 387 -24.61 -1.03 16.64
N LYS A 388 -25.13 -1.40 15.48
CA LYS A 388 -24.81 -2.66 14.77
C LYS A 388 -23.63 -2.56 13.81
N LYS A 389 -23.08 -1.35 13.58
CA LYS A 389 -21.90 -1.19 12.72
C LYS A 389 -20.67 -1.81 13.37
N TYR A 390 -19.74 -2.30 12.57
CA TYR A 390 -18.57 -3.09 13.02
C TYR A 390 -17.81 -2.51 14.22
N LEU A 391 -17.52 -1.19 14.23
CA LEU A 391 -16.76 -0.58 15.33
C LEU A 391 -17.61 -0.30 16.56
N THR A 392 -18.87 0.09 16.40
CA THR A 392 -19.78 0.44 17.49
C THR A 392 -20.32 -0.79 18.20
N SER A 393 -20.58 -1.88 17.47
CA SER A 393 -21.02 -3.17 18.03
C SER A 393 -19.99 -3.81 18.95
N CYS A 394 -18.71 -3.42 18.81
CA CYS A 394 -17.59 -3.92 19.60
C CYS A 394 -17.30 -3.07 20.86
N ARG A 395 -18.08 -2.03 21.14
CA ARG A 395 -17.87 -1.10 22.26
C ARG A 395 -18.88 -1.34 23.37
N THR A 396 -18.52 -0.95 24.60
CA THR A 396 -19.41 -1.04 25.75
C THR A 396 -19.26 0.21 26.63
N PRO A 397 -20.28 1.10 26.68
CA PRO A 397 -21.47 1.12 25.82
C PRO A 397 -21.13 1.37 24.34
N TRP A 398 -22.04 1.04 23.42
CA TRP A 398 -21.78 1.09 21.97
C TRP A 398 -21.40 2.50 21.46
N TYR A 399 -21.92 3.53 22.12
CA TYR A 399 -21.69 4.94 21.81
C TYR A 399 -20.43 5.54 22.47
N SER A 400 -19.66 4.75 23.22
CA SER A 400 -18.42 5.24 23.83
C SER A 400 -17.38 5.66 22.79
N LEU A 401 -16.63 6.72 23.10
CA LEU A 401 -15.50 7.18 22.27
C LEU A 401 -14.21 6.44 22.63
N GLU A 402 -13.33 6.30 21.64
CA GLU A 402 -11.96 5.85 21.90
C GLU A 402 -11.23 6.86 22.80
N LYS A 403 -10.52 6.36 23.82
CA LYS A 403 -9.69 7.20 24.70
C LYS A 403 -8.44 7.68 23.95
N ARG A 404 -8.53 8.86 23.35
CA ARG A 404 -7.45 9.52 22.61
C ARG A 404 -7.36 11.00 23.04
N PRO A 405 -6.48 11.37 23.98
CA PRO A 405 -6.33 12.77 24.37
C PRO A 405 -5.79 13.60 23.20
N PRO A 406 -6.03 14.91 23.16
CA PRO A 406 -5.39 15.81 22.21
C PRO A 406 -3.87 15.60 22.16
N SER A 407 -3.31 15.48 20.96
CA SER A 407 -1.86 15.42 20.77
C SER A 407 -1.32 16.78 20.38
N PRO A 408 -0.10 17.17 20.82
CA PRO A 408 0.47 18.48 20.51
C PRO A 408 0.82 18.64 19.03
N ILE A 409 1.04 17.52 18.33
CA ILE A 409 1.35 17.50 16.90
C ILE A 409 0.39 16.51 16.21
N TRP A 410 -0.06 16.88 15.01
CA TRP A 410 -0.78 16.03 14.08
C TRP A 410 0.05 15.80 12.82
N VAL A 411 -0.26 14.73 12.09
CA VAL A 411 0.34 14.45 10.79
C VAL A 411 -0.73 13.94 9.82
N SER A 412 -0.70 14.45 8.58
CA SER A 412 -1.66 14.09 7.54
C SER A 412 -1.54 12.61 7.15
N VAL A 413 -2.69 11.94 6.98
CA VAL A 413 -2.71 10.52 6.55
C VAL A 413 -2.42 10.38 5.06
N PHE A 414 -3.05 11.21 4.23
CA PHE A 414 -2.93 11.21 2.78
C PHE A 414 -2.37 12.55 2.32
N ASN A 415 -1.43 12.53 1.38
CA ASN A 415 -0.93 13.74 0.76
C ASN A 415 -0.49 13.51 -0.70
N ARG A 416 -0.60 14.55 -1.53
CA ARG A 416 -0.04 14.61 -2.89
C ARG A 416 1.25 15.44 -2.95
N SER A 417 1.48 16.31 -1.97
CA SER A 417 2.63 17.23 -1.89
C SER A 417 3.62 16.86 -0.77
N GLY A 418 3.62 15.60 -0.32
CA GLY A 418 4.51 15.09 0.73
C GLY A 418 3.95 15.17 2.16
N LEU A 419 4.64 14.60 3.13
CA LEU A 419 4.19 14.55 4.53
C LEU A 419 3.95 15.95 5.14
N LYS A 420 2.78 16.19 5.75
CA LYS A 420 2.44 17.46 6.43
C LYS A 420 2.22 17.27 7.92
N PHE A 421 3.00 17.99 8.72
CA PHE A 421 2.82 18.10 10.16
C PHE A 421 2.09 19.39 10.54
N ILE A 422 1.27 19.32 11.58
CA ILE A 422 0.49 20.43 12.12
C ILE A 422 0.72 20.53 13.62
N ARG A 423 1.02 21.72 14.12
CA ARG A 423 1.05 22.03 15.56
C ARG A 423 -0.37 22.28 16.04
N ASN A 424 -0.84 21.43 16.94
CA ASN A 424 -2.14 21.58 17.60
C ASN A 424 -1.98 22.45 18.85
N GLU A 425 -2.16 23.75 18.70
CA GLU A 425 -2.09 24.72 19.79
C GLU A 425 -3.45 24.93 20.44
N ALA A 426 -4.54 24.67 19.70
CA ALA A 426 -5.89 24.61 20.23
C ALA A 426 -6.09 23.51 21.29
N ASN A 427 -5.16 22.53 21.35
CA ASN A 427 -5.22 21.38 22.24
C ASN A 427 -6.54 20.59 22.12
N ILE A 428 -7.00 20.37 20.88
CA ILE A 428 -8.24 19.64 20.59
C ILE A 428 -7.98 18.24 20.01
N SER A 429 -9.01 17.39 19.99
CA SER A 429 -8.91 16.04 19.43
C SER A 429 -9.01 16.05 17.90
N ASN A 430 -8.68 14.92 17.26
CA ASN A 430 -8.84 14.75 15.82
C ASN A 430 -9.35 13.33 15.48
N LEU A 431 -10.11 13.23 14.39
CA LEU A 431 -10.46 11.95 13.79
C LEU A 431 -9.28 11.34 13.01
N THR A 432 -9.48 10.16 12.44
CA THR A 432 -8.52 9.44 11.56
C THR A 432 -8.08 10.21 10.32
N THR A 433 -8.58 11.43 10.09
CA THR A 433 -8.09 12.31 9.03
C THR A 433 -6.67 12.83 9.30
N PHE A 434 -6.22 12.76 10.56
CA PHE A 434 -4.84 12.97 10.99
C PHE A 434 -4.42 11.84 11.94
N HIS A 435 -3.11 11.53 11.99
CA HIS A 435 -2.54 10.75 13.09
C HIS A 435 -2.07 11.69 14.20
N CYS A 436 -2.15 11.19 15.42
CA CYS A 436 -1.71 11.86 16.63
C CYS A 436 -0.23 11.56 16.89
N VAL A 437 0.58 12.58 17.12
CA VAL A 437 2.00 12.46 17.48
C VAL A 437 2.18 12.92 18.92
N TYR A 438 2.61 12.02 19.80
CA TYR A 438 2.86 12.28 21.21
C TYR A 438 4.37 12.22 21.49
N PRO A 439 5.06 13.37 21.60
CA PRO A 439 6.44 13.42 22.08
C PRO A 439 6.53 12.82 23.48
N PHE A 440 7.58 12.06 23.77
CA PHE A 440 7.79 11.56 25.12
C PHE A 440 8.20 12.72 26.03
N GLN A 441 7.34 12.99 27.01
CA GLN A 441 7.66 13.85 28.14
C GLN A 441 7.87 12.88 29.31
N ASN A 442 9.10 12.45 29.56
CA ASN A 442 9.58 11.85 30.82
C ASN A 442 10.82 10.95 30.59
N SER A 443 12.00 11.56 30.56
CA SER A 443 13.10 11.04 31.36
C SER A 443 13.98 12.22 31.80
N LEU A 444 14.58 12.11 32.99
CA LEU A 444 15.33 13.17 33.65
C LEU A 444 16.59 13.65 32.89
N PHE A 445 16.88 13.13 31.69
CA PHE A 445 18.15 13.38 31.01
C PHE A 445 18.14 13.69 29.52
N ASP A 446 17.06 13.47 28.75
CA ASP A 446 17.06 13.79 27.29
C ASP A 446 15.65 14.05 26.75
N ASN A 447 15.07 15.21 27.06
CA ASN A 447 13.78 15.61 26.48
C ASN A 447 14.01 16.61 25.35
N VAL A 448 13.73 16.21 24.10
CA VAL A 448 13.65 17.14 22.97
C VAL A 448 12.45 18.06 23.20
N ASN A 449 12.70 19.37 23.21
CA ASN A 449 11.65 20.38 23.28
C ASN A 449 10.66 20.19 22.11
N VAL A 450 9.35 20.16 22.40
CA VAL A 450 8.30 19.94 21.38
C VAL A 450 8.35 20.94 20.23
N ASP A 451 8.75 22.19 20.51
CA ASP A 451 8.83 23.23 19.50
C ASP A 451 10.11 23.09 18.66
N VAL A 452 11.21 22.58 19.23
CA VAL A 452 12.42 22.20 18.46
C VAL A 452 12.12 21.00 17.57
N LEU A 453 11.42 19.99 18.11
CA LEU A 453 10.95 18.86 17.34
C LEU A 453 10.05 19.32 16.20
N PHE A 454 9.08 20.17 16.47
CA PHE A 454 8.16 20.65 15.45
C PHE A 454 8.86 21.53 14.41
N ALA A 455 9.80 22.39 14.82
CA ALA A 455 10.65 23.16 13.90
C ALA A 455 11.43 22.23 12.95
N TYR A 456 12.01 21.13 13.45
CA TYR A 456 12.61 20.10 12.61
C TYR A 456 11.60 19.48 11.64
N LEU A 457 10.42 19.09 12.11
CA LEU A 457 9.37 18.46 11.28
C LEU A 457 8.84 19.35 10.15
N LEU A 458 9.07 20.67 10.21
CA LEU A 458 8.74 21.61 9.13
C LEU A 458 9.80 21.67 8.02
N THR A 459 10.98 21.10 8.23
CA THR A 459 12.11 21.23 7.30
C THR A 459 12.05 20.25 6.12
N GLY A 460 12.76 20.61 5.05
CA GLY A 460 13.02 19.71 3.92
C GLY A 460 13.77 18.46 4.34
N VAL A 461 14.75 18.60 5.25
CA VAL A 461 15.51 17.47 5.80
C VAL A 461 14.61 16.43 6.47
N ALA A 462 13.70 16.86 7.36
CA ALA A 462 12.76 15.93 7.97
C ALA A 462 11.91 15.25 6.92
N ARG A 463 11.31 16.02 6.00
CA ARG A 463 10.48 15.49 4.92
C ARG A 463 11.23 14.42 4.13
N GLU A 464 12.44 14.70 3.65
CA GLU A 464 13.26 13.75 2.89
C GLU A 464 13.45 12.42 3.62
N ILE A 465 13.80 12.46 4.91
CA ILE A 465 14.03 11.25 5.72
C ILE A 465 12.73 10.47 5.94
N PHE A 466 11.61 11.14 6.24
CA PHE A 466 10.33 10.46 6.44
C PHE A 466 9.78 9.85 5.14
N GLU A 467 10.00 10.48 3.98
CA GLU A 467 9.53 10.00 2.68
C GLU A 467 10.05 8.59 2.32
N ASP A 468 11.16 8.13 2.91
CA ASP A 468 11.65 6.76 2.75
C ASP A 468 10.65 5.70 3.25
N ASN A 469 9.72 6.09 4.14
CA ASN A 469 8.74 5.20 4.75
C ASN A 469 7.34 5.28 4.14
N ARG A 470 7.14 6.14 3.14
CA ARG A 470 5.83 6.37 2.52
C ARG A 470 5.26 5.10 1.86
N ARG A 471 3.94 5.08 1.73
CA ARG A 471 3.22 4.18 0.83
C ARG A 471 2.76 5.00 -0.37
N GLU A 472 2.92 4.46 -1.55
CA GLU A 472 2.41 5.07 -2.78
C GLU A 472 1.18 4.31 -3.25
N TYR A 473 0.20 5.07 -3.68
CA TYR A 473 -1.00 4.62 -4.37
C TYR A 473 -1.02 5.30 -5.76
N GLY A 474 -1.86 4.81 -6.67
CA GLY A 474 -1.97 5.38 -8.01
C GLY A 474 -2.21 6.89 -8.01
N ASN A 475 -1.78 7.57 -9.09
CA ASN A 475 -1.85 9.03 -9.27
C ASN A 475 -1.04 9.86 -8.26
N GLY A 476 0.11 9.35 -7.80
CA GLY A 476 1.02 10.07 -6.90
C GLY A 476 0.46 10.30 -5.49
N LEU A 477 -0.59 9.59 -5.09
CA LEU A 477 -1.17 9.70 -3.76
C LEU A 477 -0.28 8.96 -2.76
N GLN A 478 0.32 9.70 -1.84
CA GLN A 478 1.13 9.13 -0.77
C GLN A 478 0.30 8.96 0.50
N LYS A 479 0.60 7.91 1.25
CA LYS A 479 0.00 7.63 2.55
C LYS A 479 1.05 7.22 3.57
N PHE A 480 0.84 7.65 4.80
CA PHE A 480 1.62 7.22 5.95
C PHE A 480 0.69 6.60 6.98
N GLU A 481 0.95 5.35 7.36
CA GLU A 481 0.32 4.74 8.54
C GLU A 481 1.12 5.06 9.81
N PRO A 482 0.52 4.96 11.01
CA PRO A 482 1.24 5.24 12.26
C PRO A 482 2.52 4.42 12.41
N ASN A 483 2.48 3.14 12.03
CA ASN A 483 3.65 2.27 12.09
C ASN A 483 4.74 2.62 11.07
N ASP A 484 4.37 3.25 9.95
CA ASP A 484 5.38 3.73 8.99
C ASP A 484 6.16 4.90 9.59
N LEU A 485 5.47 5.82 10.26
CA LEU A 485 6.08 6.95 10.95
C LEU A 485 6.86 6.54 12.21
N ASN A 486 6.34 5.60 13.00
CA ASN A 486 7.07 5.09 14.17
C ASN A 486 8.38 4.38 13.77
N LYS A 487 8.41 3.70 12.63
CA LYS A 487 9.61 3.02 12.10
C LYS A 487 10.49 3.94 11.27
N ALA A 488 10.05 5.16 10.97
CA ALA A 488 10.84 6.13 10.23
C ALA A 488 12.03 6.59 11.06
N MET A 489 13.09 6.99 10.38
CA MET A 489 14.24 7.61 11.03
C MET A 489 14.00 9.12 11.17
N MET A 490 14.75 9.76 12.05
CA MET A 490 14.87 11.20 12.19
C MET A 490 16.29 11.57 12.61
N LEU A 491 16.66 12.84 12.48
CA LEU A 491 17.91 13.33 13.07
C LEU A 491 17.88 13.22 14.60
N ASP A 492 19.00 12.85 15.21
CA ASP A 492 19.13 12.87 16.67
C ASP A 492 19.27 14.30 17.20
N LEU A 493 18.13 14.91 17.56
CA LEU A 493 18.07 16.29 18.05
C LEU A 493 18.70 16.48 19.44
N THR A 494 18.99 15.40 20.18
CA THR A 494 19.67 15.49 21.49
C THR A 494 21.12 15.97 21.35
N LEU A 495 21.70 15.83 20.15
CA LEU A 495 23.05 16.26 19.84
C LEU A 495 23.17 17.77 19.56
N LEU A 496 22.08 18.53 19.62
CA LEU A 496 22.11 20.00 19.46
C LEU A 496 22.69 20.65 20.73
N ASP A 497 23.65 21.56 20.56
CA ASP A 497 24.07 22.40 21.67
C ASP A 497 23.02 23.48 21.99
N LYS A 498 23.06 24.03 23.20
CA LYS A 498 22.02 24.96 23.66
C LYS A 498 21.96 26.25 22.85
N LYS A 499 23.09 26.67 22.27
CA LYS A 499 23.15 27.88 21.43
C LYS A 499 22.41 27.65 20.12
N THR A 500 22.64 26.51 19.47
CA THR A 500 21.91 26.12 18.26
C THR A 500 20.43 25.91 18.53
N GLU A 501 20.07 25.23 19.62
CA GLU A 501 18.67 25.01 20.02
C GLU A 501 17.93 26.34 20.18
N ASN A 502 18.52 27.30 20.91
CA ASN A 502 17.92 28.62 21.10
C ASN A 502 17.78 29.39 19.78
N LYS A 503 18.74 29.24 18.85
CA LYS A 503 18.66 29.87 17.52
C LYS A 503 17.52 29.30 16.69
N ILE A 504 17.33 27.98 16.72
CA ILE A 504 16.21 27.30 16.04
C ILE A 504 14.88 27.80 16.61
N LEU A 505 14.76 27.90 17.94
CA LEU A 505 13.55 28.41 18.59
C LEU A 505 13.25 29.87 18.20
N GLU A 506 14.25 30.74 18.17
CA GLU A 506 14.10 32.12 17.73
C GLU A 506 13.53 32.22 16.30
N LEU A 507 14.10 31.45 15.37
CA LEU A 507 13.65 31.39 13.98
C LEU A 507 12.25 30.78 13.87
N TYR A 508 11.98 29.72 14.64
CA TYR A 508 10.69 29.05 14.66
C TYR A 508 9.57 29.98 15.12
N TYR A 509 9.78 30.77 16.18
CA TYR A 509 8.76 31.71 16.66
C TYR A 509 8.49 32.83 15.65
N LYS A 510 9.53 33.34 14.97
CA LYS A 510 9.37 34.30 13.86
C LYS A 510 8.58 33.69 12.69
N TYR A 511 8.90 32.46 12.29
CA TYR A 511 8.14 31.74 11.27
C TYR A 511 6.67 31.57 11.68
N ARG A 512 6.42 31.09 12.90
CA ARG A 512 5.07 30.88 13.44
C ARG A 512 4.24 32.18 13.39
N GLU A 513 4.82 33.31 13.78
CA GLU A 513 4.14 34.61 13.77
C GLU A 513 3.67 34.99 12.35
N THR A 514 4.56 34.86 11.37
CA THR A 514 4.21 35.16 9.96
C THR A 514 3.20 34.16 9.37
N ALA A 515 3.31 32.87 9.74
CA ALA A 515 2.42 31.81 9.26
C ALA A 515 0.98 31.95 9.79
N ILE A 516 0.80 32.28 11.07
CA ILE A 516 -0.54 32.50 11.66
C ILE A 516 -1.20 33.75 11.06
N ASN A 517 -0.41 34.77 10.72
CA ASN A 517 -0.87 35.98 10.03
C ASN A 517 -1.12 35.77 8.52
N LYS A 518 -1.14 34.52 8.02
CA LYS A 518 -1.41 34.13 6.63
C LYS A 518 -0.43 34.71 5.61
N SER A 519 0.78 35.05 6.03
CA SER A 519 1.87 35.54 5.18
C SER A 519 3.18 34.85 5.58
N PRO A 520 3.30 33.51 5.45
CA PRO A 520 4.46 32.76 5.92
C PRO A 520 5.74 33.26 5.25
N ASP A 521 6.74 33.59 6.06
CA ASP A 521 8.07 33.93 5.58
C ASP A 521 8.99 32.70 5.63
N ASP A 522 9.07 32.01 4.50
CA ASP A 522 9.83 30.76 4.37
C ASP A 522 11.36 30.96 4.52
N ILE A 523 11.86 32.19 4.59
CA ILE A 523 13.27 32.47 4.89
C ILE A 523 13.66 31.86 6.23
N PHE A 524 12.80 31.98 7.26
CA PHE A 524 13.08 31.42 8.58
C PHE A 524 13.14 29.89 8.56
N LEU A 525 12.26 29.22 7.82
CA LEU A 525 12.33 27.76 7.64
C LEU A 525 13.56 27.34 6.85
N THR A 526 13.94 28.12 5.83
CA THR A 526 15.15 27.87 5.04
C THR A 526 16.39 27.95 5.92
N GLU A 527 16.48 28.94 6.82
CA GLU A 527 17.57 29.03 7.78
C GLU A 527 17.60 27.84 8.75
N ILE A 528 16.45 27.42 9.28
CA ILE A 528 16.36 26.23 10.15
C ILE A 528 16.81 24.97 9.39
N ASN A 529 16.37 24.80 8.13
CA ASN A 529 16.77 23.69 7.28
C ASN A 529 18.30 23.66 7.08
N ASN A 530 18.90 24.81 6.77
CA ASN A 530 20.35 24.95 6.56
C ASN A 530 21.17 24.58 7.82
N ILE A 531 20.65 24.89 9.02
CA ILE A 531 21.29 24.48 10.29
C ILE A 531 21.36 22.95 10.37
N PHE A 532 20.27 22.25 10.02
CA PHE A 532 20.25 20.79 10.04
C PHE A 532 21.11 20.18 8.93
N GLU A 533 21.05 20.70 7.70
CA GLU A 533 21.89 20.22 6.59
C GLU A 533 23.37 20.35 6.92
N THR A 534 23.82 21.52 7.37
CA THR A 534 25.24 21.78 7.66
C THR A 534 25.77 20.83 8.75
N ARG A 535 24.94 20.48 9.74
CA ARG A 535 25.35 19.66 10.87
C ARG A 535 25.27 18.16 10.59
N TYR A 536 24.22 17.72 9.89
CA TYR A 536 23.86 16.30 9.77
C TYR A 536 24.03 15.73 8.36
N CYS A 537 24.21 16.54 7.32
CA CYS A 537 24.48 15.99 5.99
C CYS A 537 25.86 15.30 5.96
N GLN A 538 25.92 14.16 5.28
CA GLN A 538 27.17 13.47 4.92
C GLN A 538 27.63 14.10 3.60
N CYS A 539 28.71 14.90 3.65
CA CYS A 539 29.31 15.49 2.45
C CYS A 539 29.79 14.43 1.46
#